data_AF-A0A6I1UIL6-F1
#
_entry.id   AF-A0A6I1UIL6-F1
#
_cell.length_a   1.000
_cell.length_b   1.000
_cell.length_c   1.000
_cell.angle_alpha   90.00
_cell.angle_beta   90.00
_cell.angle_gamma   90.00
#
_symmetry.space_group_name_H-M   'P 1'
#
loop_
_entity.id
_entity.type
_entity.pdbx_description
1 polymer ?
#
loop_
_entity_poly.entity_id
_entity_poly.type
_entity_poly.pdbx_seq_one_letter_code
_entity_poly.pdbx_strand_id
1 'polypeptide(L)' 'MLLSPVFEVQLPITDEDFRVYTCRFLNPERAEEYYTACCRTEDLDEFVVWNCKLQEEKVEVLNIKLECNN' A
#
# COMPACT_ATOMS: atom_id res chain seq x y z
N MET A 1 0.64 -20.36 14.00
CA MET A 1 1.14 -19.10 13.42
C MET A 1 -0.05 -18.43 12.76
N LEU A 2 -0.54 -17.32 13.32
CA LEU A 2 -1.51 -16.48 12.62
C LEU A 2 -0.76 -15.89 11.42
N LEU A 3 -1.08 -16.37 10.22
CA LEU A 3 -0.56 -15.79 8.99
C LEU A 3 -1.12 -14.37 8.91
N SER A 4 -0.31 -13.36 9.26
CA SER A 4 -0.64 -11.96 9.05
C SER A 4 -1.08 -11.79 7.59
N PRO A 5 -2.25 -11.19 7.32
CA PRO A 5 -2.74 -11.04 5.96
C PRO A 5 -1.76 -10.26 5.11
N VAL A 6 -1.69 -10.68 3.85
CA VAL A 6 -0.84 -10.10 2.84
C VAL A 6 -1.72 -9.20 1.98
N PHE A 7 -1.31 -7.96 1.80
CA PHE A 7 -2.06 -6.94 1.08
C PHE A 7 -1.21 -6.38 -0.07
N GLU A 8 -1.79 -6.31 -1.26
CA GLU A 8 -1.11 -5.81 -2.46
C GLU A 8 -1.36 -4.32 -2.63
N VAL A 9 -0.28 -3.55 -2.72
CA VAL A 9 -0.30 -2.09 -2.89
C VAL A 9 0.27 -1.78 -4.26
N GLN A 10 -0.49 -1.07 -5.09
CA GLN A 10 -0.02 -0.57 -6.37
C GLN A 10 0.47 0.86 -6.21
N LEU A 11 1.71 1.12 -6.65
CA LEU A 11 2.28 2.47 -6.68
C LEU A 11 2.61 2.84 -8.13
N PRO A 12 2.08 3.97 -8.63
CA PRO A 12 2.41 4.45 -9.96
C PRO A 12 3.89 4.86 -10.04
N ILE A 13 4.54 4.53 -11.16
CA ILE A 13 5.90 4.99 -11.49
C ILE A 13 5.83 6.02 -12.63
N THR A 14 5.02 5.73 -13.64
CA THR A 14 4.71 6.57 -14.80
C THR A 14 3.21 6.44 -15.12
N ASP A 15 2.70 7.19 -16.09
CA ASP A 15 1.31 7.07 -16.56
C ASP A 15 0.95 5.67 -17.07
N GLU A 16 1.95 4.86 -17.48
CA GLU A 16 1.76 3.54 -18.10
C GLU A 16 2.28 2.38 -17.24
N ASP A 17 3.14 2.66 -16.26
CA ASP A 17 3.81 1.65 -15.43
C ASP A 17 3.47 1.77 -13.94
N PHE A 18 3.21 0.63 -13.31
CA PHE A 18 2.95 0.52 -11.88
C PHE A 18 3.88 -0.53 -11.25
N ARG A 19 4.31 -0.29 -10.02
CA ARG A 19 4.89 -1.35 -9.18
C ARG A 19 3.84 -1.87 -8.23
N VAL A 20 3.64 -3.18 -8.26
CA VAL A 20 2.82 -3.90 -7.29
C VAL A 20 3.71 -4.44 -6.20
N TYR A 21 3.48 -3.96 -4.98
CA TYR A 21 4.14 -4.42 -3.79
C TYR A 21 3.20 -5.33 -3.01
N THR A 22 3.58 -6.58 -2.83
CA THR A 22 2.88 -7.47 -1.93
C THR A 22 3.48 -7.29 -0.54
N CYS A 23 2.73 -6.67 0.38
CA CYS A 23 3.21 -6.29 1.71
C CYS A 23 2.50 -7.10 2.81
N ARG A 24 3.23 -7.38 3.89
CA ARG A 24 2.66 -7.90 5.13
C ARG A 24 2.57 -6.75 6.14
N PHE A 25 1.40 -6.63 6.76
CA PHE A 25 1.12 -5.61 7.76
C PHE A 25 0.95 -6.23 9.15
N LEU A 26 1.25 -5.44 10.18
CA LEU A 26 1.09 -5.81 11.58
C LEU A 26 -0.40 -5.98 11.90
N ASN A 27 -1.20 -4.96 11.55
CA ASN A 27 -2.65 -5.03 11.58
C ASN A 27 -3.24 -4.84 10.17
N PRO A 28 -3.81 -5.90 9.57
CA PRO A 28 -4.34 -5.90 8.21
C PRO A 28 -5.59 -5.04 8.06
N GLU A 29 -6.50 -5.06 9.04
CA GLU A 29 -7.75 -4.29 9.00
C GLU A 29 -7.44 -2.79 9.03
N ARG A 30 -6.49 -2.38 9.89
CA ARG A 30 -6.00 -0.99 9.91
C ARG A 30 -5.28 -0.58 8.63
N ALA A 31 -4.45 -1.47 8.09
CA ALA A 31 -3.74 -1.19 6.85
C ALA A 31 -4.74 -0.98 5.69
N GLU A 32 -5.82 -1.76 5.63
CA GLU A 32 -6.90 -1.58 4.66
C GLU A 32 -7.61 -0.23 4.84
N GLU A 33 -7.91 0.17 6.09
CA GLU A 33 -8.50 1.49 6.39
C GLU A 33 -7.60 2.64 5.92
N TYR A 34 -6.29 2.59 6.22
CA TYR A 34 -5.34 3.63 5.83
C TYR A 34 -5.14 3.69 4.33
N TYR A 35 -5.02 2.53 3.67
CA TYR A 35 -4.94 2.47 2.21
C TYR A 35 -6.20 3.02 1.54
N THR A 36 -7.38 2.64 2.04
CA THR A 36 -8.65 3.15 1.54
C THR A 36 -8.76 4.67 1.72
N ALA A 37 -8.26 5.21 2.84
CA ALA A 37 -8.19 6.65 3.07
C ALA A 37 -7.23 7.33 2.08
N CYS A 38 -6.04 6.75 1.82
CA CYS A 38 -5.12 7.24 0.80
C CYS A 38 -5.78 7.30 -0.59
N CYS A 39 -6.54 6.28 -0.98
CA CYS A 39 -7.20 6.25 -2.30
C CYS A 39 -8.36 7.25 -2.44
N ARG A 40 -8.93 7.73 -1.33
CA ARG A 40 -10.09 8.64 -1.32
C ARG A 40 -9.72 10.10 -1.15
N THR A 41 -8.54 10.40 -0.61
CA THR A 41 -8.12 11.78 -0.36
C THR A 41 -7.52 12.41 -1.62
N GLU A 42 -7.98 13.63 -1.92
CA GLU A 42 -7.42 14.48 -2.98
C GLU A 42 -6.39 15.48 -2.42
N ASP A 43 -6.35 15.64 -1.09
CA ASP A 43 -5.42 16.52 -0.39
C ASP A 43 -4.07 15.83 -0.17
N LEU A 44 -2.99 16.48 -0.61
CA LEU A 44 -1.65 15.90 -0.56
C LEU A 44 -1.12 15.79 0.87
N ASP A 45 -1.44 16.73 1.75
CA ASP A 45 -0.98 16.68 3.14
C ASP A 45 -1.70 15.56 3.91
N GLU A 46 -2.99 15.39 3.68
CA GLU A 46 -3.78 14.30 4.24
C GLU A 46 -3.33 12.93 3.69
N PHE A 47 -3.04 12.86 2.38
CA PHE A 47 -2.45 11.67 1.76
C PHE A 47 -1.15 11.27 2.46
N VAL A 48 -0.26 12.23 2.71
CA VAL A 48 1.01 11.96 3.40
C VAL A 48 0.76 11.40 4.80
N VAL A 49 -0.21 11.95 5.54
CA VAL A 49 -0.57 11.44 6.88
C VAL A 49 -1.06 10.00 6.84
N TRP A 50 -1.98 9.67 5.93
CA TRP A 50 -2.50 8.31 5.80
C TRP A 50 -1.44 7.32 5.30
N ASN A 51 -0.61 7.74 4.34
CA ASN A 51 0.49 6.92 3.85
C ASN A 51 1.54 6.69 4.94
N CYS A 52 1.88 7.68 5.77
CA CYS A 52 2.77 7.48 6.92
C CYS A 52 2.22 6.40 7.87
N LYS A 53 0.95 6.50 8.26
CA LYS A 53 0.30 5.49 9.12
C LYS A 53 0.32 4.09 8.48
N LEU A 54 0.07 4.01 7.17
CA LEU A 54 0.15 2.74 6.44
C LEU A 54 1.57 2.16 6.46
N GLN A 55 2.60 2.99 6.28
CA GLN A 55 3.99 2.54 6.35
C GLN A 55 4.40 2.12 7.77
N GLU A 56 3.87 2.74 8.82
CA GLU A 56 4.12 2.32 10.21
C GLU A 56 3.58 0.92 10.51
N GLU A 57 2.45 0.54 9.91
CA GLU A 57 1.89 -0.81 10.03
C GLU A 57 2.63 -1.83 9.14
N LYS A 58 3.45 -1.39 8.18
CA LYS A 58 4.15 -2.28 7.24
C LYS A 58 5.29 -3.01 7.92
N VAL A 59 5.21 -4.33 7.97
CA VAL A 59 6.22 -5.19 8.59
C VAL A 59 7.26 -5.65 7.56
N GLU A 60 6.79 -6.11 6.40
CA GLU A 60 7.66 -6.76 5.42
C GLU A 60 7.12 -6.52 4.00
N VAL A 61 8.04 -6.35 3.04
CA VAL A 61 7.71 -6.40 1.60
C VAL A 61 8.06 -7.80 1.12
N LEU A 62 7.04 -8.58 0.77
CA LEU A 62 7.19 -9.98 0.38
C LEU A 62 7.54 -10.13 -1.10
N ASN A 63 6.96 -9.26 -1.93
CA ASN A 63 7.19 -9.31 -3.37
C ASN A 63 7.09 -7.92 -3.99
N ILE A 64 7.84 -7.73 -5.08
CA ILE A 64 7.78 -6.52 -5.90
C ILE A 64 7.67 -6.98 -7.34
N LYS A 65 6.56 -6.63 -7.98
CA LYS A 65 6.34 -6.86 -9.41
C LYS A 65 6.25 -5.52 -10.11
N LEU A 66 6.83 -5.45 -11.31
CA LEU A 66 6.60 -4.36 -12.24
C LEU A 66 5.47 -4.82 -13.17
N GLU A 67 4.38 -4.04 -13.23
CA GLU A 67 3.34 -4.21 -14.22
C GLU A 67 3.36 -3.01 -15.16
N CYS A 68 3.49 -3.31 -16.46
CA CYS A 68 3.39 -2.35 -17.54
C CYS A 68 2.03 -2.56 -18.22
N ASN A 69 1.25 -1.49 -18.43
CA ASN A 69 0.11 -1.58 -19.33
C ASN A 69 0.65 -1.74 -20.77
N ASN A 70 0.36 -2.88 -21.39
CA ASN A 70 0.60 -3.12 -22.83
C ASN A 70 -0.54 -2.57 -23.68
#